data_AF-A0A960ZM72-F1
#
_entry.id   AF-A0A960ZM72-F1
#
_cell.length_a   1.000
_cell.length_b   1.000
_cell.length_c   1.000
_cell.angle_alpha   90.00
_cell.angle_beta   90.00
_cell.angle_gamma   90.00
#
_symmetry.space_group_name_H-M   'P 1'
#
loop_
_entity.id
_entity.type
_entity.pdbx_description
1 polymer ?
#
loop_
_entity_poly.entity_id
_entity_poly.type
_entity_poly.pdbx_seq_one_letter_code
_entity_poly.pdbx_strand_id
1 'polypeptide(L)'
;MSERFWFYESEGNRLGPVTEKHLAELFDLGAVRRETLVWSEGMSDWQDYATVMPTFEGAGSVEPMDEEMETCAFSGKRLPISQMLPFGEQWIAPEHREDFIQRLEEGGGEVAVPLPGYPFAPRLTLASLISTAWEIWSAQWGLLVLFAGAINAPFLLAVVFLAGSGPERVNPIGQLSSQLVNLIAGAFVGAGLFAYALDRWKGGGAWDVTRLFREAKHHFGKVLYTRILVSIIVFPGAFLMGFIAVASGSFPVVLVVLILAGSLLTYVGNRLMTAEAFSLVIGRGGGAATRRSWERTRGRFWQLFLYRLVLYSPVVMVSGALGALAALPPLNHPFSNVAAAVLGVCLGTPCIVFEIVVALHLEANPPVSADLEGPESSKEESPQHDLVA
;
A
#
# COMPACT_ATOMS: atom_id res chain seq x y z
N MET A 1 -24.72 -35.41 17.35
CA MET A 1 -24.16 -35.90 16.07
C MET A 1 -22.66 -36.04 16.30
N SER A 2 -22.10 -37.23 16.10
CA SER A 2 -20.67 -37.47 16.31
C SER A 2 -19.88 -36.67 15.27
N GLU A 3 -18.95 -35.85 15.72
CA GLU A 3 -18.12 -34.99 14.87
C GLU A 3 -17.15 -35.87 14.07
N ARG A 4 -17.29 -35.90 12.74
CA ARG A 4 -16.44 -36.70 11.86
C ARG A 4 -15.25 -35.88 11.39
N PHE A 5 -14.04 -36.39 11.61
CA PHE A 5 -12.81 -35.75 11.18
C PHE A 5 -12.38 -36.24 9.80
N TRP A 6 -11.99 -35.30 8.96
CA TRP A 6 -11.61 -35.48 7.56
C TRP A 6 -10.16 -35.08 7.33
N PHE A 7 -9.52 -35.74 6.36
CA PHE A 7 -8.21 -35.42 5.84
C PHE A 7 -8.33 -35.24 4.34
N TYR A 8 -7.49 -34.39 3.75
CA TYR A 8 -7.45 -34.13 2.32
C TYR A 8 -6.00 -34.08 1.82
N GLU A 9 -5.78 -34.40 0.55
CA GLU A 9 -4.48 -34.33 -0.09
C GLU A 9 -4.28 -32.97 -0.79
N SER A 10 -3.15 -32.32 -0.52
CA SER A 10 -2.73 -31.14 -1.27
C SER A 10 -1.24 -31.23 -1.56
N GLU A 11 -0.86 -31.09 -2.83
CA GLU A 11 0.55 -31.14 -3.28
C GLU A 11 1.30 -32.42 -2.83
N GLY A 12 0.61 -33.56 -2.83
CA GLY A 12 1.18 -34.85 -2.41
C GLY A 12 1.32 -35.03 -0.89
N ASN A 13 0.83 -34.08 -0.09
CA ASN A 13 0.84 -34.15 1.36
C ASN A 13 -0.57 -34.34 1.92
N ARG A 14 -0.68 -35.18 2.95
CA ARG A 14 -1.91 -35.36 3.74
C ARG A 14 -2.06 -34.22 4.74
N LEU A 15 -3.14 -33.45 4.63
CA LEU A 15 -3.51 -32.37 5.53
C LEU A 15 -4.79 -32.73 6.32
N GLY A 16 -4.89 -32.25 7.56
CA GLY A 16 -5.96 -32.56 8.51
C GLY A 16 -5.44 -33.03 9.87
N PRO A 17 -6.33 -33.39 10.83
CA PRO A 17 -7.77 -33.53 10.69
C PRO A 17 -8.51 -32.19 10.65
N VAL A 18 -9.53 -32.09 9.81
CA VAL A 18 -10.49 -30.97 9.71
C VAL A 18 -11.91 -31.46 9.94
N THR A 19 -12.82 -30.58 10.35
CA THR A 19 -14.24 -30.93 10.43
C THR A 19 -14.86 -30.95 9.03
N GLU A 20 -15.97 -31.67 8.87
CA GLU A 20 -16.72 -31.71 7.59
C GLU A 20 -17.11 -30.32 7.09
N LYS A 21 -17.53 -29.43 8.02
CA LYS A 21 -17.85 -28.03 7.71
C LYS A 21 -16.62 -27.29 7.17
N HIS A 22 -15.47 -27.45 7.80
CA HIS A 22 -14.24 -26.79 7.36
C HIS A 22 -13.73 -27.35 6.02
N LEU A 23 -13.95 -28.63 5.75
CA LEU A 23 -13.65 -29.23 4.45
C LEU A 23 -14.51 -28.62 3.33
N ALA A 24 -15.79 -28.32 3.60
CA ALA A 24 -16.65 -27.59 2.67
C ALA A 24 -16.19 -26.14 2.45
N GLU A 25 -15.81 -25.42 3.52
CA GLU A 25 -15.23 -24.07 3.40
C GLU A 25 -13.95 -24.06 2.54
N LEU A 26 -13.11 -25.08 2.65
CA LEU A 26 -11.90 -25.24 1.83
C LEU A 26 -12.23 -25.50 0.35
N PHE A 27 -13.35 -26.16 0.06
CA PHE A 27 -13.86 -26.32 -1.30
C PHE A 27 -14.35 -24.99 -1.87
N ASP A 28 -15.12 -24.21 -1.10
CA ASP A 28 -15.61 -22.89 -1.51
C ASP A 28 -14.47 -21.89 -1.76
N LEU A 29 -13.38 -21.99 -0.99
CA LEU A 29 -12.16 -21.18 -1.17
C LEU A 29 -11.26 -21.67 -2.32
N GLY A 30 -11.59 -22.79 -2.96
CA GLY A 30 -10.84 -23.39 -4.07
C GLY A 30 -9.52 -24.08 -3.67
N ALA A 31 -9.31 -24.30 -2.36
CA ALA A 31 -8.17 -25.04 -1.82
C ALA A 31 -8.34 -26.57 -1.99
N VAL A 32 -9.58 -27.05 -1.94
CA VAL A 32 -9.99 -28.43 -2.26
C VAL A 32 -10.81 -28.38 -3.55
N ARG A 33 -10.52 -29.27 -4.51
CA ARG A 33 -11.25 -29.38 -5.79
C ARG A 33 -12.07 -30.68 -5.81
N ARG A 34 -12.90 -30.86 -6.83
CA ARG A 34 -13.75 -32.05 -6.97
C ARG A 34 -12.94 -33.35 -6.98
N GLU A 35 -11.80 -33.30 -7.66
CA GLU A 35 -10.80 -34.35 -7.82
C GLU A 35 -9.79 -34.43 -6.65
N THR A 36 -9.93 -33.60 -5.61
CA THR A 36 -9.06 -33.70 -4.44
C THR A 36 -9.43 -34.94 -3.63
N LEU A 37 -8.43 -35.79 -3.37
CA LEU A 37 -8.59 -36.98 -2.56
C LEU A 37 -8.84 -36.59 -1.10
N VAL A 38 -9.92 -37.12 -0.53
CA VAL A 38 -10.32 -36.97 0.86
C VAL A 38 -10.52 -38.32 1.53
N TRP A 39 -10.29 -38.37 2.83
CA TRP A 39 -10.44 -39.57 3.63
C TRP A 39 -10.94 -39.21 5.03
N SER A 40 -11.80 -40.05 5.59
CA SER A 40 -12.19 -39.97 7.00
C SER A 40 -12.12 -41.34 7.65
N GLU A 41 -12.08 -41.34 8.98
CA GLU A 41 -12.10 -42.57 9.75
C GLU A 41 -13.32 -43.44 9.38
N GLY A 42 -13.05 -44.70 9.03
CA GLY A 42 -14.05 -45.65 8.52
C GLY A 42 -14.14 -45.80 7.00
N MET A 43 -13.37 -45.03 6.21
CA MET A 43 -13.26 -45.23 4.76
C MET A 43 -12.16 -46.23 4.41
N SER A 44 -12.41 -47.10 3.42
CA SER A 44 -11.47 -48.15 3.00
C SER A 44 -10.25 -47.61 2.25
N ASP A 45 -10.41 -46.52 1.50
CA ASP A 45 -9.35 -45.84 0.76
C ASP A 45 -9.71 -44.35 0.58
N TRP A 46 -8.73 -43.56 0.13
CA TRP A 46 -8.94 -42.17 -0.30
C TRP A 46 -9.89 -42.12 -1.48
N GLN A 47 -10.79 -41.14 -1.49
CA GLN A 47 -11.75 -40.96 -2.57
C GLN A 47 -11.86 -39.49 -2.95
N ASP A 48 -12.19 -39.22 -4.21
CA ASP A 48 -12.43 -37.86 -4.70
C ASP A 48 -13.53 -37.18 -3.88
N TYR A 49 -13.32 -35.91 -3.52
CA TYR A 49 -14.27 -35.10 -2.76
C TYR A 49 -15.70 -35.17 -3.32
N ALA A 50 -15.83 -35.12 -4.65
CA ALA A 50 -17.13 -35.21 -5.34
C ALA A 50 -17.86 -36.56 -5.10
N THR A 51 -17.13 -37.65 -4.91
CA THR A 51 -17.71 -38.98 -4.68
C THR A 51 -18.26 -39.12 -3.26
N VAL A 52 -17.58 -38.49 -2.30
CA VAL A 52 -17.87 -38.65 -0.87
C VAL A 52 -18.90 -37.63 -0.38
N MET A 53 -18.97 -36.46 -1.02
CA MET A 53 -19.90 -35.38 -0.71
C MET A 53 -20.84 -35.10 -1.91
N PRO A 54 -21.67 -36.08 -2.33
CA PRO A 54 -22.58 -35.91 -3.48
C PRO A 54 -23.69 -34.89 -3.20
N THR A 55 -23.92 -34.52 -1.93
CA THR A 55 -25.00 -33.63 -1.49
C THR A 55 -24.84 -32.16 -1.95
N PHE A 56 -23.78 -31.82 -2.68
CA PHE A 56 -23.64 -30.52 -3.36
C PHE A 56 -24.02 -30.57 -4.85
N GLU A 57 -24.52 -31.70 -5.34
CA GLU A 57 -25.21 -31.81 -6.63
C GLU A 57 -26.72 -31.92 -6.39
N GLY A 58 -27.41 -30.76 -6.37
CA GLY A 58 -28.87 -30.74 -6.45
C GLY A 58 -29.61 -29.91 -5.39
N ALA A 59 -29.27 -28.63 -5.28
CA ALA A 59 -30.25 -27.60 -4.93
C ALA A 59 -30.08 -26.44 -5.92
N GLY A 60 -30.57 -26.66 -7.15
CA GLY A 60 -30.56 -25.66 -8.21
C GLY A 60 -30.02 -26.15 -9.55
N SER A 61 -30.47 -27.31 -10.05
CA SER A 61 -30.71 -27.40 -11.49
C SER A 61 -31.93 -26.54 -11.80
N VAL A 62 -31.74 -25.23 -11.79
CA VAL A 62 -32.54 -24.40 -12.69
C VAL A 62 -31.97 -24.73 -14.07
N GLU A 63 -32.83 -24.94 -15.05
CA GLU A 63 -32.48 -24.65 -16.44
C GLU A 63 -31.69 -23.31 -16.50
N PRO A 64 -30.97 -22.95 -17.57
CA PRO A 64 -30.53 -21.58 -17.71
C PRO A 64 -31.78 -20.69 -17.88
N MET A 65 -32.50 -20.43 -16.78
CA MET A 65 -33.05 -19.12 -16.53
C MET A 65 -31.80 -18.27 -16.47
N ASP A 66 -31.69 -17.38 -17.43
CA ASP A 66 -30.82 -16.23 -17.37
C ASP A 66 -31.11 -15.52 -16.04
N GLU A 67 -30.54 -15.97 -14.93
CA GLU A 67 -30.45 -15.17 -13.72
C GLU A 67 -29.54 -14.02 -14.16
N GLU A 68 -30.19 -12.90 -14.48
CA GLU A 68 -29.52 -11.68 -14.85
C GLU A 68 -28.50 -11.38 -13.74
N MET A 69 -27.24 -11.62 -14.09
CA MET A 69 -26.11 -11.40 -13.21
C MET A 69 -25.79 -9.93 -13.28
N GLU A 70 -25.87 -9.24 -12.14
CA GLU A 70 -25.52 -7.85 -12.06
C GLU A 70 -24.23 -7.64 -11.27
N THR A 71 -23.58 -6.52 -11.55
CA THR A 71 -22.34 -6.16 -10.89
C THR A 71 -22.65 -5.32 -9.68
N CYS A 72 -22.24 -5.78 -8.49
CA CYS A 72 -22.35 -5.00 -7.27
C CYS A 72 -21.67 -3.65 -7.48
N ALA A 73 -22.45 -2.58 -7.38
CA ALA A 73 -21.96 -1.24 -7.56
C ALA A 73 -20.82 -0.97 -6.56
N PHE A 74 -21.00 -1.35 -5.30
CA PHE A 74 -20.00 -1.10 -4.27
C PHE A 74 -18.74 -1.96 -4.39
N SER A 75 -18.89 -3.28 -4.60
CA SER A 75 -17.77 -4.23 -4.52
C SER A 75 -17.27 -4.78 -5.85
N GLY A 76 -17.95 -4.49 -6.97
CA GLY A 76 -17.59 -5.01 -8.29
C GLY A 76 -17.81 -6.51 -8.48
N LYS A 77 -18.24 -7.25 -7.45
CA LYS A 77 -18.55 -8.69 -7.57
C LYS A 77 -19.80 -8.88 -8.42
N ARG A 78 -19.74 -9.82 -9.36
CA ARG A 78 -20.93 -10.29 -10.08
C ARG A 78 -21.71 -11.26 -9.20
N LEU A 79 -22.95 -10.89 -8.89
CA LEU A 79 -23.86 -11.69 -8.08
C LEU A 79 -25.19 -11.81 -8.82
N PRO A 80 -25.97 -12.86 -8.55
CA PRO A 80 -27.33 -12.94 -9.05
C PRO A 80 -28.14 -11.75 -8.52
N ILE A 81 -28.94 -11.09 -9.36
CA ILE A 81 -29.83 -9.98 -8.93
C ILE A 81 -30.66 -10.37 -7.69
N SER A 82 -31.05 -11.65 -7.56
CA SER A 82 -31.79 -12.19 -6.41
C SER A 82 -31.06 -12.07 -5.07
N GLN A 83 -29.72 -12.01 -5.09
CA GLN A 83 -28.87 -11.83 -3.90
C GLN A 83 -28.48 -10.37 -3.67
N MET A 84 -29.02 -9.43 -4.45
CA MET A 84 -28.63 -8.03 -4.43
C MET A 84 -29.79 -7.14 -4.00
N LEU A 85 -29.44 -6.01 -3.39
CA LEU A 85 -30.38 -4.96 -3.00
C LEU A 85 -30.42 -3.90 -4.11
N PRO A 86 -31.60 -3.60 -4.68
CA PRO A 86 -31.75 -2.52 -5.64
C PRO A 86 -31.72 -1.16 -4.93
N PHE A 87 -30.92 -0.23 -5.44
CA PHE A 87 -30.88 1.17 -5.04
C PHE A 87 -30.87 2.06 -6.29
N GLY A 88 -32.06 2.53 -6.70
CA GLY A 88 -32.22 3.27 -7.95
C GLY A 88 -31.94 2.37 -9.16
N GLU A 89 -30.96 2.74 -9.99
CA GLU A 89 -30.49 1.94 -11.14
C GLU A 89 -29.33 0.99 -10.79
N GLN A 90 -28.90 0.94 -9.53
CA GLN A 90 -27.72 0.18 -9.09
C GLN A 90 -28.08 -1.00 -8.19
N TRP A 91 -27.27 -2.05 -8.26
CA TRP A 91 -27.42 -3.26 -7.45
C TRP A 91 -26.27 -3.37 -6.45
N ILE A 92 -26.56 -3.66 -5.18
CA ILE A 92 -25.55 -3.74 -4.11
C ILE A 92 -25.69 -5.03 -3.32
N ALA A 93 -24.55 -5.69 -3.05
CA ALA A 93 -24.53 -6.86 -2.18
C ALA A 93 -24.98 -6.47 -0.75
N PRO A 94 -25.77 -7.31 -0.05
CA PRO A 94 -26.29 -7.02 1.29
C PRO A 94 -25.20 -6.63 2.30
N GLU A 95 -24.02 -7.24 2.20
CA GLU A 95 -22.86 -6.95 3.05
C GLU A 95 -22.33 -5.52 2.93
N HIS A 96 -22.64 -4.80 1.85
CA HIS A 96 -22.13 -3.45 1.56
C HIS A 96 -23.19 -2.36 1.66
N ARG A 97 -24.39 -2.70 2.16
CA ARG A 97 -25.51 -1.77 2.24
C ARG A 97 -25.20 -0.53 3.07
N GLU A 98 -24.62 -0.70 4.25
CA GLU A 98 -24.38 0.41 5.18
C GLU A 98 -23.32 1.38 4.65
N ASP A 99 -22.19 0.84 4.17
CA ASP A 99 -21.12 1.63 3.55
C ASP A 99 -21.63 2.39 2.31
N PHE A 100 -22.52 1.76 1.54
CA PHE A 100 -23.13 2.38 0.37
C PHE A 100 -24.06 3.54 0.75
N ILE A 101 -24.91 3.37 1.77
CA ILE A 101 -25.81 4.42 2.26
C ILE A 101 -25.00 5.59 2.82
N GLN A 102 -23.97 5.31 3.63
CA GLN A 102 -23.09 6.36 4.16
C GLN A 102 -22.45 7.17 3.03
N ARG A 103 -22.00 6.51 1.96
CA ARG A 103 -21.41 7.18 0.79
C ARG A 103 -22.40 8.05 0.02
N LEU A 104 -23.67 7.66 -0.04
CA LEU A 104 -24.74 8.48 -0.61
C LEU A 104 -25.04 9.70 0.26
N GLU A 105 -25.07 9.55 1.58
CA GLU A 105 -25.24 10.65 2.54
C GLU A 105 -24.08 11.67 2.45
N GLU A 106 -22.87 11.20 2.15
CA GLU A 106 -21.70 12.03 1.88
C GLU A 106 -21.76 12.75 0.51
N GLY A 107 -22.81 12.52 -0.29
CA GLY A 107 -23.03 13.19 -1.59
C GLY A 107 -22.37 12.51 -2.79
N GLY A 108 -21.98 11.23 -2.68
CA GLY A 108 -21.42 10.44 -3.79
C GLY A 108 -22.48 9.93 -4.77
N GLY A 109 -22.93 10.78 -5.70
CA GLY A 109 -24.10 10.53 -6.57
C GLY A 109 -23.95 9.55 -7.75
N GLU A 110 -22.82 8.86 -7.91
CA GLU A 110 -22.68 7.84 -8.95
C GLU A 110 -21.67 6.80 -8.47
N VAL A 111 -22.04 5.53 -8.55
CA VAL A 111 -21.09 4.46 -8.29
C VAL A 111 -20.21 4.35 -9.50
N ALA A 112 -19.07 5.03 -9.39
CA ALA A 112 -18.06 4.92 -10.39
C ALA A 112 -17.62 3.45 -10.42
N VAL A 113 -17.99 2.76 -11.51
CA VAL A 113 -17.72 1.35 -11.73
C VAL A 113 -16.25 1.08 -11.38
N PRO A 114 -15.97 0.14 -10.44
CA PRO A 114 -14.60 -0.24 -10.11
C PRO A 114 -13.86 -0.63 -11.39
N LEU A 115 -12.61 -0.19 -11.54
CA LEU A 115 -11.82 -0.63 -12.70
C LEU A 115 -11.52 -2.13 -12.58
N PRO A 116 -11.22 -2.81 -13.70
CA PRO A 116 -10.88 -4.24 -13.69
C PRO A 116 -9.77 -4.56 -12.66
N GLY A 117 -9.88 -5.71 -11.97
CA GLY A 117 -8.88 -6.18 -10.99
C GLY A 117 -9.29 -6.09 -9.51
N TYR A 118 -10.52 -5.64 -9.21
CA TYR A 118 -11.03 -5.54 -7.85
C TYR A 118 -11.80 -6.81 -7.39
N PRO A 119 -11.73 -7.22 -6.11
CA PRO A 119 -10.90 -6.69 -5.02
C PRO A 119 -9.44 -7.17 -5.07
N PHE A 120 -8.52 -6.37 -4.54
CA PHE A 120 -7.10 -6.73 -4.44
C PHE A 120 -6.87 -7.78 -3.35
N ALA A 121 -6.20 -8.88 -3.69
CA ALA A 121 -5.82 -9.90 -2.73
C ALA A 121 -4.67 -9.41 -1.83
N PRO A 122 -4.81 -9.41 -0.49
CA PRO A 122 -3.78 -8.90 0.41
C PRO A 122 -2.68 -9.94 0.62
N ARG A 123 -1.98 -10.37 -0.44
CA ARG A 123 -0.82 -11.26 -0.32
C ARG A 123 0.46 -10.43 -0.33
N LEU A 124 1.35 -10.60 0.64
CA LEU A 124 2.60 -9.83 0.72
C LEU A 124 3.72 -10.44 -0.15
N THR A 125 3.46 -10.66 -1.43
CA THR A 125 4.48 -11.11 -2.40
C THR A 125 4.93 -9.93 -3.27
N LEU A 126 6.17 -9.97 -3.78
CA LEU A 126 6.66 -8.90 -4.66
C LEU A 126 5.78 -8.77 -5.92
N ALA A 127 5.35 -9.90 -6.48
CA ALA A 127 4.51 -9.93 -7.67
C ALA A 127 3.13 -9.30 -7.44
N SER A 128 2.48 -9.58 -6.30
CA SER A 128 1.18 -8.96 -5.98
C SER A 128 1.32 -7.46 -5.69
N LEU A 129 2.38 -7.04 -4.99
CA LEU A 129 2.64 -5.63 -4.71
C LEU A 129 2.87 -4.83 -6.01
N ILE A 130 3.70 -5.35 -6.92
CA ILE A 130 3.99 -4.70 -8.20
C ILE A 130 2.76 -4.69 -9.09
N SER A 131 2.06 -5.83 -9.26
CA SER A 131 0.86 -5.89 -10.11
C SER A 131 -0.23 -4.96 -9.60
N THR A 132 -0.54 -4.98 -8.30
CA THR A 132 -1.56 -4.10 -7.72
C THR A 132 -1.16 -2.63 -7.84
N ALA A 133 0.08 -2.26 -7.54
CA ALA A 133 0.55 -0.88 -7.70
C ALA A 133 0.52 -0.43 -9.15
N TRP A 134 0.86 -1.32 -10.09
CA TRP A 134 0.81 -1.05 -11.52
C TRP A 134 -0.62 -0.86 -12.02
N GLU A 135 -1.56 -1.71 -11.62
CA GLU A 135 -2.98 -1.59 -11.97
C GLU A 135 -3.56 -0.26 -11.46
N ILE A 136 -3.28 0.10 -10.20
CA ILE A 136 -3.72 1.38 -9.62
C ILE A 136 -3.10 2.57 -10.35
N TRP A 137 -1.80 2.55 -10.62
CA TRP A 137 -1.11 3.68 -11.24
C TRP A 137 -1.47 3.83 -12.73
N SER A 138 -1.48 2.74 -13.48
CA SER A 138 -1.72 2.74 -14.94
C SER A 138 -3.14 3.14 -15.30
N ALA A 139 -4.11 2.92 -14.39
CA ALA A 139 -5.50 3.33 -14.55
C ALA A 139 -5.67 4.82 -14.93
N GLN A 140 -4.88 5.71 -14.34
CA GLN A 140 -4.93 7.16 -14.64
C GLN A 140 -3.53 7.80 -14.65
N TRP A 141 -2.53 7.12 -15.18
CA TRP A 141 -1.12 7.57 -15.13
C TRP A 141 -0.93 9.00 -15.65
N GLY A 142 -1.63 9.37 -16.72
CA GLY A 142 -1.55 10.71 -17.31
C GLY A 142 -2.01 11.81 -16.35
N LEU A 143 -3.08 11.55 -15.58
CA LEU A 143 -3.57 12.47 -14.55
C LEU A 143 -2.55 12.60 -13.41
N LEU A 144 -1.98 11.49 -12.94
CA LEU A 144 -1.03 11.47 -11.82
C LEU A 144 0.27 12.21 -12.18
N VAL A 145 0.80 11.95 -13.38
CA VAL A 145 2.00 12.62 -13.89
C VAL A 145 1.73 14.11 -14.14
N LEU A 146 0.59 14.46 -14.73
CA LEU A 146 0.22 15.86 -14.96
C LEU A 146 0.10 16.62 -13.63
N PHE A 147 -0.56 16.03 -12.63
CA PHE A 147 -0.68 16.63 -11.31
C PHE A 147 0.69 16.83 -10.65
N ALA A 148 1.50 15.77 -10.58
CA ALA A 148 2.82 15.85 -9.98
C ALA A 148 3.73 16.85 -10.73
N GLY A 149 3.64 16.89 -12.06
CA GLY A 149 4.34 17.85 -12.91
C GLY A 149 3.88 19.29 -12.67
N ALA A 150 2.56 19.53 -12.58
CA ALA A 150 2.00 20.86 -12.33
C ALA A 150 2.43 21.44 -10.98
N ILE A 151 2.56 20.59 -9.95
CA ILE A 151 3.08 21.02 -8.64
C ILE A 151 4.58 21.26 -8.68
N ASN A 152 5.37 20.37 -9.30
CA ASN A 152 6.84 20.47 -9.26
C ASN A 152 7.43 21.47 -10.28
N ALA A 153 6.79 21.71 -11.42
CA ALA A 153 7.35 22.52 -12.50
C ALA A 153 7.65 23.98 -12.09
N PRO A 154 6.77 24.72 -11.39
CA PRO A 154 7.07 26.09 -10.97
C PRO A 154 8.31 26.16 -10.06
N PHE A 155 8.47 25.17 -9.19
CA PHE A 155 9.61 25.08 -8.28
C PHE A 155 10.91 24.75 -9.01
N LEU A 156 10.86 23.82 -9.96
CA LEU A 156 12.01 23.51 -10.80
C LEU A 156 12.45 24.75 -11.60
N LEU A 157 11.49 25.47 -12.21
CA LEU A 157 11.77 26.70 -12.95
C LEU A 157 12.38 27.76 -12.04
N ALA A 158 11.88 27.92 -10.81
CA ALA A 158 12.46 28.83 -9.83
C ALA A 158 13.90 28.44 -9.47
N VAL A 159 14.18 27.16 -9.23
CA VAL A 159 15.54 26.67 -8.94
C VAL A 159 16.48 26.91 -10.12
N VAL A 160 16.07 26.59 -11.35
CA VAL A 160 16.87 26.82 -12.56
C VAL A 160 17.13 28.31 -12.77
N PHE A 161 16.12 29.16 -12.58
CA PHE A 161 16.24 30.61 -12.71
C PHE A 161 17.22 31.20 -11.69
N LEU A 162 17.09 30.80 -10.41
CA LEU A 162 17.97 31.25 -9.32
C LEU A 162 19.40 30.73 -9.48
N ALA A 163 19.57 29.51 -10.01
CA ALA A 163 20.88 28.94 -10.29
C ALA A 163 21.59 29.64 -11.46
N GLY A 164 20.84 30.09 -12.47
CA GLY A 164 21.39 30.81 -13.62
C GLY A 164 21.75 32.29 -13.35
N SER A 165 21.28 32.88 -12.26
CA SER A 165 21.38 34.33 -12.01
C SER A 165 22.59 34.80 -11.20
N GLY A 166 23.56 33.94 -10.84
CA GLY A 166 24.67 34.36 -9.97
C GLY A 166 25.99 33.62 -10.18
N PRO A 167 27.14 34.27 -9.89
CA PRO A 167 28.45 33.65 -9.96
C PRO A 167 28.56 32.48 -8.97
N GLU A 168 29.30 31.43 -9.38
CA GLU A 168 29.52 30.06 -8.85
C GLU A 168 29.69 29.82 -7.33
N ARG A 169 29.42 30.79 -6.45
CA ARG A 169 29.38 30.53 -5.02
C ARG A 169 28.17 29.69 -4.68
N VAL A 170 28.44 28.44 -4.27
CA VAL A 170 27.50 27.53 -3.61
C VAL A 170 26.78 28.32 -2.52
N ASN A 171 25.57 28.80 -2.82
CA ASN A 171 24.79 29.58 -1.88
C ASN A 171 24.04 28.59 -0.96
N PRO A 172 24.44 28.43 0.31
CA PRO A 172 23.78 27.50 1.23
C PRO A 172 22.29 27.81 1.39
N ILE A 173 21.89 29.08 1.21
CA ILE A 173 20.48 29.49 1.21
C ILE A 173 19.73 28.86 0.03
N GLY A 174 20.34 28.79 -1.14
CA GLY A 174 19.77 28.15 -2.32
C GLY A 174 19.55 26.65 -2.10
N GLN A 175 20.54 25.95 -1.55
CA GLN A 175 20.39 24.53 -1.21
C GLN A 175 19.28 24.29 -0.18
N LEU A 176 19.26 25.05 0.91
CA LEU A 176 18.21 24.95 1.93
C LEU A 176 16.81 25.22 1.34
N SER A 177 16.69 26.22 0.46
CA SER A 177 15.42 26.55 -0.19
C SER A 177 14.93 25.41 -1.08
N SER A 178 15.81 24.77 -1.85
CA SER A 178 15.46 23.62 -2.70
C SER A 178 15.00 22.41 -1.89
N GLN A 179 15.63 22.13 -0.74
CA GLN A 179 15.23 21.05 0.16
C GLN A 179 13.87 21.31 0.82
N LEU A 180 13.63 22.55 1.27
CA LEU A 180 12.34 22.94 1.84
C LEU A 180 11.21 22.85 0.81
N VAL A 181 11.49 23.27 -0.42
CA VAL A 181 10.57 23.16 -1.55
C VAL A 181 10.25 21.69 -1.86
N ASN A 182 11.26 20.83 -1.95
CA ASN A 182 11.06 19.39 -2.18
C ASN A 182 10.27 18.73 -1.05
N LEU A 183 10.52 19.15 0.19
CA LEU A 183 9.77 18.69 1.36
C LEU A 183 8.28 19.02 1.23
N ILE A 184 7.96 20.29 0.94
CA ILE A 184 6.59 20.81 0.85
C ILE A 184 5.87 20.27 -0.40
N ALA A 185 6.46 20.47 -1.58
CA ALA A 185 5.87 20.05 -2.85
C ALA A 185 5.70 18.54 -2.89
N GLY A 186 6.71 17.79 -2.46
CA GLY A 186 6.64 16.34 -2.41
C GLY A 186 5.61 15.82 -1.39
N ALA A 187 5.37 16.51 -0.28
CA ALA A 187 4.34 16.13 0.68
C ALA A 187 2.93 16.37 0.11
N PHE A 188 2.75 17.46 -0.64
CA PHE A 188 1.48 17.75 -1.32
C PHE A 188 1.21 16.74 -2.45
N VAL A 189 2.21 16.44 -3.28
CA VAL A 189 2.11 15.41 -4.32
C VAL A 189 1.84 14.05 -3.69
N GLY A 190 2.60 13.67 -2.67
CA GLY A 190 2.41 12.44 -1.92
C GLY A 190 0.99 12.31 -1.37
N ALA A 191 0.46 13.36 -0.72
CA ALA A 191 -0.90 13.37 -0.20
C ALA A 191 -1.97 13.08 -1.28
N GLY A 192 -1.87 13.72 -2.45
CA GLY A 192 -2.80 13.48 -3.55
C GLY A 192 -2.71 12.06 -4.12
N LEU A 193 -1.49 11.57 -4.35
CA LEU A 193 -1.26 10.24 -4.92
C LEU A 193 -1.64 9.11 -3.94
N PHE A 194 -1.35 9.29 -2.65
CA PHE A 194 -1.75 8.36 -1.61
C PHE A 194 -3.27 8.32 -1.47
N ALA A 195 -3.95 9.48 -1.46
CA ALA A 195 -5.41 9.51 -1.39
C ALA A 195 -6.05 8.84 -2.61
N TYR A 196 -5.52 9.09 -3.81
CA TYR A 196 -5.94 8.43 -5.04
C TYR A 196 -5.82 6.91 -4.95
N ALA A 197 -4.63 6.43 -4.58
CA ALA A 197 -4.35 5.01 -4.52
C ALA A 197 -5.15 4.31 -3.41
N LEU A 198 -5.43 4.98 -2.29
CA LEU A 198 -6.29 4.48 -1.23
C LEU A 198 -7.75 4.36 -1.68
N ASP A 199 -8.29 5.36 -2.38
CA ASP A 199 -9.65 5.30 -2.94
C ASP A 199 -9.74 4.17 -3.98
N ARG A 200 -8.73 4.03 -4.85
CA ARG A 200 -8.66 2.91 -5.78
C ARG A 200 -8.54 1.56 -5.12
N TRP A 201 -7.76 1.43 -4.06
CA TRP A 201 -7.71 0.22 -3.24
C TRP A 201 -9.06 -0.15 -2.63
N LYS A 202 -9.97 0.81 -2.46
CA LYS A 202 -11.33 0.60 -1.94
C LYS A 202 -12.39 0.47 -3.05
N GLY A 203 -11.99 0.31 -4.31
CA GLY A 203 -12.92 0.19 -5.43
C GLY A 203 -13.50 1.54 -5.90
N GLY A 204 -12.95 2.67 -5.44
CA GLY A 204 -13.29 4.00 -5.96
C GLY A 204 -13.01 4.10 -7.46
N GLY A 205 -13.70 5.00 -8.15
CA GLY A 205 -13.61 5.13 -9.61
C GLY A 205 -12.62 6.18 -10.12
N ALA A 206 -12.88 6.73 -11.32
CA ALA A 206 -12.01 7.70 -11.97
C ALA A 206 -12.00 9.03 -11.21
N TRP A 207 -10.82 9.63 -11.08
CA TRP A 207 -10.64 10.97 -10.53
C TRP A 207 -10.44 12.00 -11.63
N ASP A 208 -10.77 13.25 -11.33
CA ASP A 208 -10.39 14.42 -12.11
C ASP A 208 -9.27 15.21 -11.37
N VAL A 209 -8.72 16.22 -12.03
CA VAL A 209 -7.68 17.09 -11.45
C VAL A 209 -8.21 17.79 -10.19
N THR A 210 -9.46 18.25 -10.21
CA THR A 210 -10.06 19.01 -9.11
C THR A 210 -10.15 18.19 -7.83
N ARG A 211 -10.64 16.95 -7.91
CA ARG A 211 -10.70 16.02 -6.78
C ARG A 211 -9.30 15.73 -6.26
N LEU A 212 -8.33 15.52 -7.15
CA LEU A 212 -6.97 15.21 -6.74
C LEU A 212 -6.30 16.36 -5.97
N PHE A 213 -6.51 17.61 -6.39
CA PHE A 213 -6.07 18.80 -5.62
C PHE A 213 -6.81 18.96 -4.29
N ARG A 214 -8.12 18.67 -4.27
CA ARG A 214 -8.95 18.75 -3.05
C ARG A 214 -8.46 17.76 -2.00
N GLU A 215 -8.26 16.51 -2.38
CA GLU A 215 -7.77 15.45 -1.50
C GLU A 215 -6.32 15.68 -1.08
N ALA A 216 -5.46 16.14 -2.01
CA ALA A 216 -4.11 16.55 -1.67
C ALA A 216 -4.10 17.63 -0.58
N LYS A 217 -4.92 18.67 -0.72
CA LYS A 217 -5.06 19.73 0.29
C LYS A 217 -5.59 19.20 1.62
N HIS A 218 -6.60 18.32 1.59
CA HIS A 218 -7.20 17.74 2.79
C HIS A 218 -6.18 16.91 3.60
N HIS A 219 -5.34 16.13 2.92
CA HIS A 219 -4.36 15.25 3.57
C HIS A 219 -2.97 15.86 3.74
N PHE A 220 -2.68 17.01 3.12
CA PHE A 220 -1.36 17.65 3.09
C PHE A 220 -0.72 17.79 4.48
N GLY A 221 -1.46 18.30 5.46
CA GLY A 221 -0.93 18.52 6.82
C GLY A 221 -0.47 17.24 7.50
N LYS A 222 -1.21 16.13 7.32
CA LYS A 222 -0.86 14.82 7.90
C LYS A 222 0.42 14.27 7.28
N VAL A 223 0.54 14.31 5.95
CA VAL A 223 1.72 13.85 5.21
C VAL A 223 2.92 14.72 5.52
N LEU A 224 2.78 16.05 5.47
CA LEU A 224 3.87 16.98 5.75
C LEU A 224 4.42 16.81 7.16
N TYR A 225 3.54 16.72 8.17
CA TYR A 225 3.97 16.50 9.55
C TYR A 225 4.70 15.16 9.72
N THR A 226 4.20 14.09 9.09
CA THR A 226 4.86 12.78 9.10
C THR A 226 6.24 12.85 8.45
N ARG A 227 6.35 13.50 7.29
CA ARG A 227 7.62 13.67 6.57
C ARG A 227 8.64 14.48 7.37
N ILE A 228 8.21 15.57 8.02
CA ILE A 228 9.06 16.36 8.92
C ILE A 228 9.56 15.49 10.08
N LEU A 229 8.68 14.70 10.70
CA LEU A 229 9.05 13.83 11.81
C LEU A 229 10.06 12.75 11.38
N VAL A 230 9.83 12.08 10.25
CA VAL A 230 10.77 11.11 9.68
C VAL A 230 12.11 11.79 9.34
N SER A 231 12.07 12.99 8.77
CA SER A 231 13.26 13.79 8.46
C SER A 231 14.07 14.11 9.73
N ILE A 232 13.41 14.51 10.82
CA ILE A 232 14.05 14.77 12.12
C ILE A 232 14.67 13.50 12.72
N ILE A 233 14.12 12.32 12.44
CA ILE A 233 14.72 11.05 12.91
C ILE A 233 15.95 10.68 12.08
N VAL A 234 15.89 10.86 10.76
CA VAL A 234 16.90 10.36 9.82
C VAL A 234 18.09 11.32 9.64
N PHE A 235 17.83 12.62 9.46
CA PHE A 235 18.88 13.59 9.10
C PHE A 235 19.92 13.87 10.19
N PRO A 236 19.58 14.04 11.48
CA PRO A 236 20.59 14.27 12.51
C PRO A 236 21.59 13.13 12.61
N GLY A 237 21.14 11.88 12.42
CA GLY A 237 22.02 10.72 12.34
C GLY A 237 22.99 10.81 11.17
N ALA A 238 22.50 11.16 9.97
CA ALA A 238 23.35 11.36 8.79
C ALA A 238 24.36 12.49 8.98
N PHE A 239 23.92 13.62 9.56
CA PHE A 239 24.77 14.78 9.81
C PHE A 239 25.87 14.49 10.83
N LEU A 240 25.51 13.87 11.97
CA LEU A 240 26.46 13.49 13.01
C LEU A 240 27.53 12.53 12.46
N MET A 241 27.11 11.53 11.67
CA MET A 241 28.05 10.57 11.09
C MET A 241 28.96 11.20 10.03
N GLY A 242 28.43 12.12 9.20
CA GLY A 242 29.24 12.91 8.27
C GLY A 242 30.27 13.79 8.99
N PHE A 243 29.87 14.40 10.11
CA PHE A 243 30.77 15.19 10.94
C PHE A 243 31.89 14.34 11.54
N ILE A 244 31.57 13.17 12.12
CA ILE A 244 32.57 12.22 12.66
C ILE A 244 33.54 11.77 11.57
N ALA A 245 33.02 11.44 10.38
CA ALA A 245 33.84 11.05 9.25
C ALA A 245 34.85 12.16 8.89
N VAL A 246 34.40 13.40 8.69
CA VAL A 246 35.28 14.52 8.37
C VAL A 246 36.28 14.82 9.49
N ALA A 247 35.85 14.79 10.76
CA ALA A 247 36.70 15.09 11.91
C ALA A 247 37.80 14.05 12.15
N SER A 248 37.62 12.80 11.70
CA SER A 248 38.56 11.71 11.97
C SER A 248 39.91 11.84 11.25
N GLY A 249 39.97 12.57 10.13
CA GLY A 249 41.19 12.73 9.33
C GLY A 249 41.81 11.43 8.78
N SER A 250 41.17 10.27 9.01
CA SER A 250 41.71 8.94 8.72
C SER A 250 40.78 8.20 7.77
N PHE A 251 41.26 7.92 6.56
CA PHE A 251 40.45 7.28 5.52
C PHE A 251 39.80 5.94 5.95
N PRO A 252 40.50 5.02 6.66
CA PRO A 252 39.87 3.81 7.17
C PRO A 252 38.73 4.08 8.15
N VAL A 253 38.88 5.08 9.02
CA VAL A 253 37.84 5.46 9.99
C VAL A 253 36.64 6.05 9.26
N VAL A 254 36.86 6.93 8.29
CA VAL A 254 35.81 7.48 7.41
C VAL A 254 35.01 6.35 6.76
N LEU A 255 35.69 5.37 6.17
CA LEU A 255 35.02 4.27 5.46
C LEU A 255 34.15 3.44 6.41
N VAL A 256 34.68 3.07 7.59
CA VAL A 256 33.92 2.31 8.59
C VAL A 256 32.71 3.10 9.09
N VAL A 257 32.88 4.38 9.41
CA VAL A 257 31.79 5.27 9.84
C VAL A 257 30.72 5.38 8.77
N LEU A 258 31.10 5.53 7.50
CA LEU A 258 30.14 5.61 6.39
C LEU A 258 29.39 4.29 6.17
N ILE A 259 30.04 3.14 6.30
CA ILE A 259 29.38 1.83 6.18
C ILE A 259 28.38 1.63 7.32
N LEU A 260 28.77 1.92 8.55
CA LEU A 260 27.89 1.79 9.72
C LEU A 260 26.73 2.79 9.66
N ALA A 261 27.00 4.05 9.31
CA ALA A 261 25.98 5.08 9.13
C ALA A 261 25.01 4.70 8.02
N GLY A 262 25.54 4.30 6.85
CA GLY A 262 24.74 3.90 5.70
C GLY A 262 23.85 2.71 6.03
N SER A 263 24.38 1.71 6.75
CA SER A 263 23.60 0.55 7.20
C SER A 263 22.48 0.94 8.16
N LEU A 264 22.77 1.80 9.14
CA LEU A 264 21.79 2.28 10.12
C LEU A 264 20.70 3.15 9.46
N LEU A 265 21.10 4.09 8.58
CA LEU A 265 20.17 4.95 7.85
C LEU A 265 19.30 4.13 6.89
N THR A 266 19.87 3.13 6.23
CA THR A 266 19.11 2.20 5.40
C THR A 266 18.11 1.41 6.25
N TYR A 267 18.54 0.92 7.42
CA TYR A 267 17.66 0.20 8.34
C TYR A 267 16.49 1.07 8.82
N VAL A 268 16.77 2.24 9.38
CA VAL A 268 15.75 3.16 9.89
C VAL A 268 14.88 3.70 8.76
N GLY A 269 15.49 4.14 7.67
CA GLY A 269 14.80 4.66 6.48
C GLY A 269 13.83 3.64 5.92
N ASN A 270 14.26 2.39 5.70
CA ASN A 270 13.40 1.32 5.21
C ASN A 270 12.21 1.06 6.15
N ARG A 271 12.36 1.19 7.47
CA ARG A 271 11.24 1.01 8.41
C ARG A 271 10.26 2.18 8.45
N LEU A 272 10.74 3.39 8.14
CA LEU A 272 9.94 4.61 8.19
C LEU A 272 9.41 5.04 6.82
N MET A 273 9.85 4.44 5.72
CA MET A 273 9.48 4.85 4.37
C MET A 273 7.96 4.74 4.10
N THR A 274 7.29 3.76 4.71
CA THR A 274 5.81 3.59 4.66
C THR A 274 5.04 4.52 5.59
N ALA A 275 5.71 5.30 6.46
CA ALA A 275 5.03 6.10 7.48
C ALA A 275 4.08 7.14 6.86
N GLU A 276 4.48 7.76 5.75
CA GLU A 276 3.64 8.75 5.07
C GLU A 276 2.34 8.13 4.54
N ALA A 277 2.44 6.96 3.90
CA ALA A 277 1.27 6.21 3.46
C ALA A 277 0.37 5.82 4.65
N PHE A 278 0.97 5.35 5.75
CA PHE A 278 0.22 5.02 6.98
C PHE A 278 -0.54 6.23 7.55
N SER A 279 -0.06 7.45 7.36
CA SER A 279 -0.75 8.66 7.85
C SER A 279 -2.14 8.85 7.22
N LEU A 280 -2.34 8.33 6.00
CA LEU A 280 -3.66 8.28 5.36
C LEU A 280 -4.40 6.99 5.71
N VAL A 281 -3.74 5.83 5.64
CA VAL A 281 -4.38 4.52 5.89
C VAL A 281 -5.04 4.46 7.26
N ILE A 282 -4.39 4.97 8.31
CA ILE A 282 -4.95 4.97 9.67
C ILE A 282 -5.74 6.25 9.99
N GLY A 283 -5.64 7.28 9.16
CA GLY A 283 -6.27 8.59 9.35
C GLY A 283 -5.78 9.42 10.55
N ARG A 284 -4.78 8.96 11.31
CA ARG A 284 -4.23 9.62 12.52
C ARG A 284 -2.97 10.46 12.21
N GLY A 285 -2.55 11.27 13.19
CA GLY A 285 -1.38 12.15 13.06
C GLY A 285 -0.04 11.40 12.85
N GLY A 286 0.99 12.12 12.41
CA GLY A 286 2.24 11.51 11.94
C GLY A 286 3.04 10.72 12.98
N GLY A 287 2.89 11.02 14.27
CA GLY A 287 3.49 10.21 15.34
C GLY A 287 2.90 8.79 15.38
N ALA A 288 1.57 8.68 15.26
CA ALA A 288 0.90 7.39 15.19
C ALA A 288 1.26 6.64 13.89
N ALA A 289 1.38 7.35 12.77
CA ALA A 289 1.77 6.77 11.48
C ALA A 289 3.20 6.21 11.50
N THR A 290 4.13 6.94 12.11
CA THR A 290 5.54 6.53 12.27
C THR A 290 5.65 5.30 13.16
N ARG A 291 4.95 5.30 14.31
CA ARG A 291 4.88 4.14 15.21
C ARG A 291 4.27 2.93 14.50
N ARG A 292 3.17 3.11 13.77
CA ARG A 292 2.51 2.04 13.03
C ARG A 292 3.40 1.46 11.94
N SER A 293 4.07 2.31 11.17
CA SER A 293 5.06 1.89 10.17
C SER A 293 6.18 1.07 10.82
N TRP A 294 6.68 1.51 11.98
CA TRP A 294 7.65 0.74 12.73
C TRP A 294 7.07 -0.63 13.10
N GLU A 295 5.99 -0.70 13.88
CA GLU A 295 5.37 -1.96 14.31
C GLU A 295 5.10 -2.93 13.14
N ARG A 296 4.48 -2.47 12.06
CA ARG A 296 4.09 -3.29 10.91
C ARG A 296 5.27 -3.80 10.08
N THR A 297 6.41 -3.11 10.11
CA THR A 297 7.63 -3.54 9.41
C THR A 297 8.51 -4.45 10.27
N ARG A 298 8.18 -4.67 11.55
CA ARG A 298 8.95 -5.55 12.45
C ARG A 298 8.92 -6.99 11.93
N GLY A 299 10.09 -7.62 11.87
CA GLY A 299 10.23 -9.00 11.38
C GLY A 299 10.20 -9.16 9.85
N ARG A 300 9.90 -8.09 9.09
CA ARG A 300 9.84 -8.11 7.61
C ARG A 300 10.90 -7.22 6.95
N PHE A 301 11.92 -6.80 7.70
CA PHE A 301 12.94 -5.85 7.23
C PHE A 301 13.59 -6.29 5.91
N TRP A 302 14.15 -7.50 5.86
CA TRP A 302 14.89 -7.98 4.68
C TRP A 302 13.99 -8.14 3.46
N GLN A 303 12.77 -8.62 3.65
CA GLN A 303 11.78 -8.76 2.60
C GLN A 303 11.43 -7.40 1.98
N LEU A 304 11.05 -6.43 2.81
CA LEU A 304 10.72 -5.07 2.35
C LEU A 304 11.94 -4.35 1.76
N PHE A 305 13.11 -4.53 2.35
CA PHE A 305 14.36 -3.95 1.83
C PHE A 305 14.64 -4.47 0.41
N LEU A 306 14.54 -5.78 0.18
CA LEU A 306 14.77 -6.38 -1.13
C LEU A 306 13.73 -5.90 -2.15
N TYR A 307 12.46 -5.85 -1.76
CA TYR A 307 11.38 -5.38 -2.64
C TYR A 307 11.62 -3.94 -3.08
N ARG A 308 11.98 -3.08 -2.14
CA ARG A 308 12.35 -1.69 -2.40
C ARG A 308 13.61 -1.58 -3.24
N LEU A 309 14.63 -2.40 -2.97
CA LEU A 309 15.84 -2.41 -3.78
C LEU A 309 15.52 -2.72 -5.24
N VAL A 310 14.70 -3.73 -5.51
CA VAL A 310 14.29 -4.11 -6.88
C VAL A 310 13.52 -2.98 -7.56
N LEU A 311 12.60 -2.32 -6.84
CA LEU A 311 11.74 -1.28 -7.42
C LEU A 311 12.48 0.06 -7.61
N TYR A 312 13.26 0.49 -6.61
CA TYR A 312 13.89 1.80 -6.59
C TYR A 312 15.21 1.83 -7.37
N SER A 313 15.94 0.71 -7.48
CA SER A 313 17.25 0.71 -8.16
C SER A 313 17.15 1.18 -9.62
N PRO A 314 16.21 0.72 -10.45
CA PRO A 314 16.06 1.23 -11.81
C PRO A 314 15.75 2.73 -11.84
N VAL A 315 14.89 3.22 -10.94
CA VAL A 315 14.53 4.63 -10.85
C VAL A 315 15.74 5.49 -10.48
N VAL A 316 16.51 5.08 -9.49
CA VAL A 316 17.73 5.76 -9.05
C VAL A 316 18.80 5.72 -10.14
N MET A 317 19.00 4.57 -10.81
CA MET A 317 19.96 4.43 -11.90
C MET A 317 19.61 5.32 -13.09
N VAL A 318 18.34 5.34 -13.52
CA VAL A 318 17.89 6.19 -14.62
C VAL A 318 18.00 7.67 -14.23
N SER A 319 17.57 8.05 -13.03
CA SER A 319 17.67 9.43 -12.55
C SER A 319 19.12 9.88 -12.44
N GLY A 320 20.02 9.02 -11.95
CA GLY A 320 21.45 9.28 -11.87
C GLY A 320 22.11 9.40 -13.24
N ALA A 321 21.77 8.52 -14.18
CA ALA A 321 22.25 8.57 -15.56
C ALA A 321 21.79 9.86 -16.27
N LEU A 322 20.53 10.24 -16.10
CA LEU A 322 19.99 11.49 -16.64
C LEU A 322 20.66 12.72 -16.02
N GLY A 323 20.91 12.72 -14.71
CA GLY A 323 21.65 13.78 -14.03
C GLY A 323 23.09 13.89 -14.55
N ALA A 324 23.77 12.76 -14.74
CA ALA A 324 25.12 12.73 -15.30
C ALA A 324 25.15 13.21 -16.75
N LEU A 325 24.18 12.83 -17.56
CA LEU A 325 24.04 13.31 -18.95
C LEU A 325 23.75 14.81 -19.00
N ALA A 326 22.87 15.32 -18.13
CA ALA A 326 22.56 16.75 -18.03
C ALA A 326 23.77 17.59 -17.58
N ALA A 327 24.71 17.00 -16.84
CA ALA A 327 25.95 17.65 -16.44
C ALA A 327 26.99 17.77 -17.58
N LEU A 328 26.80 17.05 -18.70
CA LEU A 328 27.71 17.18 -19.85
C LEU A 328 27.54 18.56 -20.51
N PRO A 329 28.61 19.32 -20.77
CA PRO A 329 28.52 20.65 -21.37
C PRO A 329 27.63 20.79 -22.62
N PRO A 330 27.66 19.86 -23.61
CA PRO A 330 26.79 19.98 -24.79
C PRO A 330 25.31 19.71 -24.50
N LEU A 331 24.99 19.07 -23.37
CA LEU A 331 23.64 18.72 -22.97
C LEU A 331 23.13 19.59 -21.82
N ASN A 332 23.95 20.47 -21.24
CA ASN A 332 23.56 21.35 -20.14
C ASN A 332 22.76 22.57 -20.67
N HIS A 333 21.59 22.29 -21.22
CA HIS A 333 20.62 23.28 -21.68
C HIS A 333 19.31 23.16 -20.89
N PRO A 334 18.54 24.25 -20.73
CA PRO A 334 17.29 24.23 -19.97
C PRO A 334 16.33 23.08 -20.36
N PHE A 335 16.31 22.70 -21.64
CA PHE A 335 15.49 21.61 -22.14
C PHE A 335 15.85 20.24 -21.54
N SER A 336 17.14 19.93 -21.35
CA SER A 336 17.55 18.64 -20.76
C SER A 336 17.17 18.57 -19.28
N ASN A 337 17.27 19.68 -18.55
CA ASN A 337 16.84 19.78 -17.15
C ASN A 337 15.32 19.59 -17.02
N VAL A 338 14.53 20.19 -17.93
CA VAL A 338 13.08 19.96 -17.98
C VAL A 338 12.77 18.50 -18.31
N ALA A 339 13.44 17.91 -19.31
CA ALA A 339 13.24 16.51 -19.68
C ALA A 339 13.59 15.55 -18.52
N ALA A 340 14.71 15.80 -17.83
CA ALA A 340 15.13 15.03 -16.66
C ALA A 340 14.11 15.14 -15.52
N ALA A 341 13.54 16.32 -15.29
CA ALA A 341 12.52 16.51 -14.27
C ALA A 341 11.19 15.83 -14.62
N VAL A 342 10.74 15.93 -15.87
CA VAL A 342 9.54 15.21 -16.35
C VAL A 342 9.74 13.70 -16.18
N LEU A 343 10.89 13.17 -16.58
CA LEU A 343 11.23 11.76 -16.37
C LEU A 343 11.27 11.40 -14.88
N GLY A 344 11.84 12.26 -14.03
CA GLY A 344 11.84 12.06 -12.58
C GLY A 344 10.43 11.98 -12.00
N VAL A 345 9.51 12.83 -12.46
CA VAL A 345 8.08 12.77 -12.08
C VAL A 345 7.45 11.45 -12.58
N CYS A 346 7.65 11.10 -13.85
CA CYS A 346 7.12 9.86 -14.42
C CYS A 346 7.58 8.63 -13.65
N LEU A 347 8.86 8.58 -13.23
CA LEU A 347 9.43 7.47 -12.48
C LEU A 347 9.07 7.50 -10.99
N GLY A 348 8.87 8.68 -10.41
CA GLY A 348 8.56 8.84 -8.98
C GLY A 348 7.10 8.53 -8.63
N THR A 349 6.15 8.87 -9.52
CA THR A 349 4.72 8.60 -9.25
C THR A 349 4.37 7.13 -9.01
N PRO A 350 4.85 6.12 -9.77
CA PRO A 350 4.55 4.72 -9.48
C PRO A 350 5.18 4.25 -8.16
N CYS A 351 6.34 4.79 -7.78
CA CYS A 351 6.95 4.49 -6.48
C CYS A 351 6.09 4.96 -5.30
N ILE A 352 5.48 6.14 -5.42
CA ILE A 352 4.57 6.66 -4.38
C ILE A 352 3.32 5.76 -4.27
N VAL A 353 2.74 5.35 -5.39
CA VAL A 353 1.61 4.39 -5.39
C VAL A 353 2.03 3.06 -4.79
N PHE A 354 3.24 2.57 -5.09
CA PHE A 354 3.75 1.34 -4.49
C PHE A 354 3.84 1.41 -2.97
N GLU A 355 4.34 2.50 -2.38
CA GLU A 355 4.47 2.61 -0.92
C GLU A 355 3.12 2.54 -0.18
N ILE A 356 2.04 3.09 -0.76
CA ILE A 356 0.72 2.91 -0.14
C ILE A 356 0.19 1.50 -0.29
N VAL A 357 0.44 0.83 -1.42
CA VAL A 357 0.07 -0.57 -1.61
C VAL A 357 0.81 -1.46 -0.61
N VAL A 358 2.09 -1.18 -0.35
CA VAL A 358 2.84 -1.84 0.73
C VAL A 358 2.19 -1.58 2.09
N ALA A 359 1.86 -0.33 2.42
CA ALA A 359 1.22 0.00 3.69
C ALA A 359 -0.13 -0.72 3.88
N LEU A 360 -0.95 -0.80 2.82
CA LEU A 360 -2.24 -1.48 2.81
C LEU A 360 -2.09 -3.00 3.00
N HIS A 361 -1.13 -3.63 2.31
CA HIS A 361 -0.83 -5.05 2.50
C HIS A 361 -0.27 -5.34 3.89
N LEU A 362 0.60 -4.48 4.42
CA LEU A 362 1.12 -4.60 5.78
C LEU A 362 0.03 -4.45 6.84
N GLU A 363 -0.97 -3.60 6.58
CA GLU A 363 -2.11 -3.43 7.48
C GLU A 363 -3.05 -4.63 7.43
N ALA A 364 -3.31 -5.18 6.24
CA ALA A 364 -4.12 -6.38 6.05
C ALA A 364 -3.44 -7.67 6.56
N ASN A 365 -2.11 -7.68 6.64
CA ASN A 365 -1.32 -8.81 7.13
C ASN A 365 -0.49 -8.38 8.35
N PRO A 366 -1.09 -8.24 9.55
CA PRO A 366 -0.31 -8.06 10.78
C PRO A 366 0.86 -9.05 10.85
N PRO A 367 2.05 -8.66 11.35
CA PRO A 367 3.07 -9.64 11.69
C PRO A 367 2.45 -10.63 12.68
N VAL A 368 2.79 -11.91 12.52
CA VAL A 368 2.47 -12.97 13.49
C VAL A 368 3.38 -12.76 14.70
N SER A 369 3.18 -11.66 15.43
CA SER A 369 3.90 -11.39 16.66
C SER A 369 3.05 -11.87 17.81
N ALA A 370 3.32 -13.10 18.24
CA ALA A 370 3.37 -13.52 19.63
C ALA A 370 2.20 -13.13 20.57
N ASP A 371 0.96 -13.05 20.09
CA ASP A 371 -0.25 -13.16 20.93
C ASP A 371 -0.41 -14.58 21.55
N LEU A 372 0.70 -15.31 21.71
CA LEU A 372 0.86 -16.34 22.73
C LEU A 372 1.24 -15.74 24.10
N GLU A 373 1.41 -14.42 24.21
CA GLU A 373 1.13 -13.75 25.48
C GLU A 373 -0.38 -13.90 25.69
N GLY A 374 -0.73 -14.92 26.47
CA GLY A 374 -2.10 -15.39 26.71
C GLY A 374 -3.04 -14.27 27.13
N PRO A 375 -4.36 -14.54 27.11
CA PRO A 375 -5.39 -13.53 27.29
C PRO A 375 -4.97 -12.62 28.43
N GLU A 376 -4.70 -11.35 28.10
CA GLU A 376 -4.59 -10.29 29.10
C GLU A 376 -5.79 -10.49 29.99
N SER A 377 -5.56 -11.02 31.19
CA SER A 377 -6.61 -11.22 32.16
C SER A 377 -7.20 -9.84 32.29
N SER A 378 -8.43 -9.69 31.79
CA SER A 378 -9.26 -8.54 32.04
C SER A 378 -9.10 -8.25 33.53
N LYS A 379 -8.34 -7.20 33.85
CA LYS A 379 -8.48 -6.55 35.13
C LYS A 379 -9.93 -6.11 35.12
N GLU A 380 -10.79 -6.94 35.70
CA GLU A 380 -12.10 -6.55 36.14
C GLU A 380 -11.88 -5.27 36.95
N GLU A 381 -12.26 -4.14 36.35
CA GLU A 381 -12.59 -2.96 37.10
C GLU A 381 -13.69 -3.37 38.06
N SER A 382 -13.28 -3.71 39.28
CA SER A 382 -14.16 -3.89 40.43
C SER A 382 -15.07 -2.66 40.48
N PRO A 383 -16.41 -2.83 40.48
CA PRO A 383 -17.31 -1.71 40.60
C PRO A 383 -17.07 -1.04 41.96
N GLN A 384 -16.65 0.21 41.91
CA GLN A 384 -16.50 1.09 43.06
C GLN A 384 -17.92 1.27 43.66
N HIS A 385 -18.16 0.58 44.77
CA HIS A 385 -19.36 0.74 45.57
C HIS A 385 -19.29 2.14 46.23
N ASP A 386 -20.07 3.08 45.70
CA ASP A 386 -20.41 4.31 46.41
C ASP A 386 -21.27 3.94 47.63
N LEU A 387 -20.63 3.97 48.80
CA LEU A 387 -21.31 3.95 50.10
C LEU A 387 -21.76 5.37 50.44
N VAL A 388 -23.06 5.61 50.29
CA VAL A 388 -23.78 6.70 50.95
C VAL A 388 -23.98 6.31 52.42
N ALA A 389 -23.42 7.10 53.33
CA ALA A 389 -23.90 7.28 54.71
C ALA A 389 -23.49 8.68 55.21
#